data_AF-A0A963D1F4-F1
#
_entry.id   AF-A0A963D1F4-F1
#
_cell.length_a   1.000
_cell.length_b   1.000
_cell.length_c   1.000
_cell.angle_alpha   90.00
_cell.angle_beta   90.00
_cell.angle_gamma   90.00
#
_symmetry.space_group_name_H-M   'P 1'
#
loop_
_entity.id
_entity.type
_entity.pdbx_description
1 polymer ?
#
loop_
_entity_poly.entity_id
_entity_poly.type
_entity_poly.pdbx_seq_one_letter_code
_entity_poly.pdbx_strand_id
1 'polypeptide(L)'
;MTATDTLRFAWRAATAYRLRTGLMVLAMAIGVAAVVILTALGDGARRYVVGEFSALGSNLIIVLPGRTGTGGVNAGSFVTSTPRDLTIEDAAALLRAPLVSRIAPLSVGNSEISYGGRLRE
;
A
#
# COMPACT_ATOMS: atom_id res chain seq x y z
N MET A 1 -40.88 -41.59 -9.58
CA MET A 1 -40.50 -40.72 -8.46
C MET A 1 -40.25 -39.33 -9.02
N THR A 2 -41.04 -38.34 -8.64
CA THR A 2 -40.84 -36.95 -9.09
C THR A 2 -39.76 -36.28 -8.24
N ALA A 3 -39.05 -35.28 -8.78
CA ALA A 3 -37.98 -34.58 -8.05
C ALA A 3 -38.44 -33.97 -6.71
N THR A 4 -39.71 -33.57 -6.64
CA THR A 4 -40.39 -33.08 -5.43
C THR A 4 -40.51 -34.14 -4.34
N ASP A 5 -40.68 -35.40 -4.72
CA ASP A 5 -40.79 -36.53 -3.79
C ASP A 5 -39.41 -36.88 -3.22
N THR A 6 -38.38 -36.85 -4.07
CA THR A 6 -36.98 -37.07 -3.67
C THR A 6 -36.49 -36.00 -2.68
N LEU A 7 -36.78 -34.72 -2.94
CA LEU A 7 -36.45 -33.61 -2.03
C LEU A 7 -37.16 -33.76 -0.68
N ARG A 8 -38.45 -34.12 -0.69
CA ARG A 8 -39.24 -34.34 0.53
C ARG A 8 -38.70 -35.52 1.35
N PHE A 9 -38.33 -36.60 0.68
CA PHE A 9 -37.70 -37.76 1.30
C PHE A 9 -36.35 -37.40 1.93
N ALA A 10 -35.46 -36.72 1.19
CA ALA A 10 -34.16 -36.28 1.67
C ALA A 10 -34.28 -35.35 2.89
N TRP A 11 -35.23 -34.40 2.87
CA TRP A 11 -35.48 -33.50 3.99
C TRP A 11 -35.93 -34.24 5.25
N ARG A 12 -36.84 -35.21 5.12
CA ARG A 12 -37.28 -36.06 6.23
C ARG A 12 -36.14 -36.91 6.78
N ALA A 13 -35.32 -37.50 5.90
CA ALA A 13 -34.16 -38.29 6.31
C ALA A 13 -33.12 -37.44 7.06
N ALA A 14 -32.86 -36.21 6.58
CA ALA A 14 -31.94 -35.28 7.24
C ALA A 14 -32.44 -34.81 8.61
N THR A 15 -33.76 -34.60 8.76
CA THR A 15 -34.38 -34.16 10.02
C THR A 15 -34.63 -35.30 11.02
N ALA A 16 -34.63 -36.57 10.58
CA ALA A 16 -34.68 -37.74 11.45
C ALA A 16 -33.42 -37.90 12.31
N TYR A 17 -32.23 -37.59 11.76
CA TYR A 17 -30.95 -37.70 12.45
C TYR A 17 -30.34 -36.32 12.77
N ARG A 18 -31.05 -35.52 13.56
CA ARG A 18 -30.73 -34.10 13.83
C ARG A 18 -29.28 -33.85 14.26
N LEU A 19 -28.73 -34.66 15.18
CA LEU A 19 -27.36 -34.50 15.67
C LEU A 19 -26.31 -34.76 14.58
N ARG A 20 -26.45 -35.85 13.82
CA ARG A 20 -25.51 -36.19 12.75
C ARG A 20 -25.53 -35.13 11.65
N THR A 21 -26.72 -34.73 11.21
CA THR A 21 -26.87 -33.69 10.19
C THR A 21 -26.31 -32.36 10.68
N GLY A 22 -26.58 -31.98 11.93
CA GLY A 22 -26.05 -30.76 12.54
C GLY A 22 -24.53 -30.73 12.60
N LEU A 23 -23.89 -31.81 13.06
CA LEU A 23 -22.43 -31.91 13.13
C LEU A 23 -21.77 -31.87 11.75
N MET A 24 -22.36 -32.52 10.74
CA MET A 24 -21.86 -32.48 9.36
C MET A 24 -21.92 -31.06 8.77
N VAL A 25 -23.04 -30.36 8.97
CA VAL A 25 -23.20 -28.97 8.51
C VAL A 25 -22.23 -28.05 9.24
N LEU A 26 -22.06 -28.22 10.55
CA LEU A 26 -21.13 -27.43 11.35
C LEU A 26 -19.68 -27.62 10.88
N ALA A 27 -19.26 -28.86 10.64
CA ALA A 27 -17.92 -29.15 10.13
C ALA A 27 -17.67 -28.47 8.78
N MET A 28 -18.63 -28.55 7.85
CA MET A 28 -18.53 -27.91 6.56
C MET A 28 -18.52 -26.37 6.66
N ALA A 29 -19.36 -25.81 7.54
CA ALA A 29 -19.44 -24.37 7.76
C ALA A 29 -18.12 -23.81 8.31
N ILE A 30 -17.52 -24.45 9.31
CA ILE A 30 -16.22 -24.05 9.87
C ILE A 30 -15.13 -24.15 8.79
N GLY A 31 -15.11 -25.23 8.00
CA GLY A 31 -14.14 -25.42 6.93
C GLY A 31 -14.19 -24.31 5.88
N VAL A 32 -15.39 -24.01 5.36
CA VAL A 32 -15.58 -22.94 4.36
C VAL A 32 -15.31 -21.57 4.97
N ALA A 33 -15.76 -21.31 6.19
CA ALA A 33 -15.53 -20.03 6.87
C ALA A 33 -14.04 -19.73 7.05
N ALA A 34 -13.25 -20.72 7.49
CA ALA A 34 -11.80 -20.55 7.65
C ALA A 34 -11.10 -20.17 6.34
N VAL A 35 -11.44 -20.85 5.23
CA VAL A 35 -10.88 -20.55 3.91
C VAL A 35 -11.27 -19.16 3.42
N VAL A 36 -12.55 -18.78 3.59
CA VAL A 36 -13.04 -17.44 3.19
C VAL A 36 -12.35 -16.34 3.99
N ILE A 37 -12.24 -16.51 5.31
CA ILE A 37 -11.59 -15.52 6.20
C ILE A 37 -10.12 -15.35 5.81
N LEU A 38 -9.37 -16.45 5.65
CA LEU A 38 -7.96 -16.39 5.30
C LEU A 38 -7.75 -15.73 3.93
N THR A 39 -8.59 -16.08 2.95
CA THR A 39 -8.50 -15.51 1.59
C THR A 39 -8.81 -14.02 1.61
N ALA A 40 -9.88 -13.60 2.28
CA ALA A 40 -10.25 -12.20 2.40
C ALA A 40 -9.16 -11.37 3.11
N LEU A 41 -8.56 -11.93 4.17
CA LEU A 41 -7.46 -11.28 4.88
C LEU A 41 -6.22 -11.15 4.00
N GLY A 42 -5.83 -12.20 3.28
CA GLY A 42 -4.69 -12.18 2.37
C GLY A 42 -4.85 -11.17 1.24
N ASP A 43 -6.04 -11.12 0.63
CA ASP A 43 -6.36 -10.15 -0.42
C ASP A 43 -6.38 -8.71 0.11
N GLY A 44 -6.94 -8.50 1.31
CA GLY A 44 -6.94 -7.22 2.00
C GLY A 44 -5.51 -6.73 2.31
N ALA A 45 -4.67 -7.58 2.87
CA ALA A 45 -3.28 -7.27 3.16
C ALA A 45 -2.50 -6.94 1.89
N ARG A 46 -2.68 -7.73 0.82
CA ARG A 46 -2.06 -7.45 -0.49
C ARG A 46 -2.47 -6.08 -1.02
N ARG A 47 -3.76 -5.74 -0.97
CA ARG A 47 -4.27 -4.44 -1.44
C ARG A 47 -3.73 -3.29 -0.60
N TYR A 48 -3.66 -3.46 0.72
CA TYR A 48 -3.08 -2.48 1.62
C TYR A 48 -1.63 -2.17 1.25
N VAL A 49 -0.80 -3.22 1.11
CA VAL A 49 0.61 -3.09 0.71
C VAL A 49 0.72 -2.40 -0.65
N VAL A 50 -0.04 -2.85 -1.65
CA VAL A 50 -0.03 -2.22 -2.98
C VAL A 50 -0.46 -0.76 -2.92
N GLY A 51 -1.44 -0.39 -2.08
CA GLY A 51 -1.85 1.00 -1.87
C GLY A 51 -0.73 1.86 -1.30
N GLU A 52 -0.04 1.37 -0.27
CA GLU A 52 1.10 2.06 0.35
C GLU A 52 2.25 2.26 -0.64
N PHE A 53 2.60 1.21 -1.40
CA PHE A 53 3.63 1.31 -2.43
C PHE A 53 3.18 2.16 -3.63
N SER A 54 1.89 2.22 -3.94
CA SER A 54 1.38 3.11 -4.99
C SER A 54 1.53 4.59 -4.60
N ALA A 55 1.51 4.92 -3.30
CA ALA A 55 1.81 6.27 -2.82
C ALA A 55 3.27 6.67 -3.06
N LEU A 56 4.20 5.70 -3.08
CA LEU A 56 5.58 5.92 -3.54
C LEU A 56 5.67 6.15 -5.04
N GLY A 57 4.59 5.90 -5.80
CA GLY A 57 4.45 6.02 -7.25
C GLY A 57 5.14 4.90 -8.04
N SER A 58 4.62 4.59 -9.22
CA SER A 58 5.25 3.65 -10.14
C SER A 58 6.29 4.37 -11.00
N ASN A 59 7.50 3.79 -11.09
CA ASN A 59 8.57 4.25 -11.98
C ASN A 59 9.20 5.62 -11.59
N LEU A 60 9.51 5.82 -10.31
CA LEU A 60 10.19 7.02 -9.79
C LEU A 60 11.69 6.79 -9.60
N ILE A 61 12.47 7.78 -10.02
CA ILE A 61 13.91 7.87 -9.78
C ILE A 61 14.15 9.15 -8.97
N ILE A 62 14.63 9.01 -7.74
CA ILE A 62 14.96 10.15 -6.88
C ILE A 62 16.46 10.45 -7.04
N VAL A 63 16.78 11.62 -7.58
CA VAL A 63 18.16 12.09 -7.76
C VAL A 63 18.48 13.07 -6.64
N LEU A 64 19.50 12.75 -5.84
CA LEU A 64 19.99 13.63 -4.77
C LEU A 64 21.42 14.06 -5.11
N PRO A 65 21.81 15.30 -4.77
CA PRO A 65 23.18 15.76 -4.96
C PRO A 65 24.14 14.97 -4.04
N GLY A 66 25.30 14.59 -4.57
CA GLY A 66 26.28 13.75 -3.86
C GLY A 66 27.03 14.52 -2.78
N ARG A 67 27.09 13.99 -1.56
CA ARG A 67 27.70 14.67 -0.39
C ARG A 67 29.18 14.34 -0.25
N THR A 68 29.95 15.25 0.38
CA THR A 68 31.37 15.04 0.74
C THR A 68 31.59 14.66 2.21
N GLY A 69 30.54 14.34 2.98
CA GLY A 69 30.63 13.98 4.41
C GLY A 69 30.24 12.53 4.72
N THR A 70 31.10 11.81 5.45
CA THR A 70 30.85 10.45 5.97
C THR A 70 29.98 10.51 7.22
N GLY A 71 28.64 10.47 7.06
CA GLY A 71 27.70 10.42 8.18
C GLY A 71 26.31 9.97 7.72
N GLY A 72 25.67 9.09 8.49
CA GLY A 72 24.45 8.36 8.11
C GLY A 72 23.26 9.23 7.65
N VAL A 73 22.35 8.58 6.91
CA VAL A 73 21.15 9.20 6.32
C VAL A 73 20.17 9.61 7.42
N ASN A 74 20.00 10.92 7.64
CA ASN A 74 19.00 11.51 8.54
C ASN A 74 18.10 12.48 7.76
N ALA A 75 16.83 12.64 8.17
CA ALA A 75 15.87 13.52 7.48
C ALA A 75 16.27 15.02 7.49
N GLY A 76 17.08 15.48 8.45
CA GLY A 76 17.67 16.83 8.44
C GLY A 76 18.86 16.99 7.49
N SER A 77 19.36 15.89 6.93
CA SER A 77 20.52 15.87 6.02
C SER A 77 20.17 16.48 4.65
N PHE A 78 18.91 16.49 4.22
CA PHE A 78 18.48 17.06 2.94
C PHE A 78 18.74 18.57 2.78
N VAL A 79 19.16 19.27 3.85
CA VAL A 79 19.33 20.74 3.88
C VAL A 79 20.82 21.16 4.04
N THR A 80 21.78 20.24 4.10
CA THR A 80 23.20 20.66 4.24
C THR A 80 23.88 20.89 2.89
N SER A 81 24.68 21.95 2.85
CA SER A 81 25.48 22.43 1.72
C SER A 81 26.21 21.28 1.02
N THR A 82 25.84 21.01 -0.22
CA THR A 82 26.55 20.07 -1.09
C THR A 82 27.54 20.87 -1.95
N PRO A 83 28.72 20.35 -2.32
CA PRO A 83 29.66 21.10 -3.17
C PRO A 83 29.12 21.44 -4.56
N ARG A 84 28.05 20.74 -4.99
CA ARG A 84 27.34 20.99 -6.23
C ARG A 84 25.87 20.64 -6.04
N ASP A 85 25.05 21.66 -5.80
CA ASP A 85 23.60 21.48 -5.73
C ASP A 85 23.02 21.18 -7.11
N LEU A 86 21.89 20.45 -7.14
CA LEU A 86 21.13 20.25 -8.36
C LEU A 86 20.46 21.56 -8.75
N THR A 87 20.70 22.02 -9.96
CA THR A 87 20.07 23.23 -10.50
C THR A 87 18.77 22.90 -11.24
N ILE A 88 17.94 23.93 -11.46
CA ILE A 88 16.74 23.80 -12.30
C ILE A 88 17.13 23.45 -13.75
N GLU A 89 18.29 23.90 -14.20
CA GLU A 89 18.83 23.61 -15.53
C GLU A 89 19.21 22.14 -15.68
N ASP A 90 19.78 21.52 -14.65
CA ASP A 90 20.04 20.07 -14.61
C ASP A 90 18.72 19.28 -14.70
N ALA A 91 17.68 19.72 -14.00
CA ALA A 91 16.36 19.11 -14.08
C ALA A 91 15.76 19.24 -15.50
N ALA A 92 15.88 20.42 -16.13
CA ALA A 92 15.41 20.65 -17.50
C ALA A 92 16.19 19.82 -18.53
N ALA A 93 17.49 19.58 -18.31
CA ALA A 93 18.29 18.72 -19.18
C ALA A 93 17.80 17.27 -19.18
N LEU A 94 17.27 16.76 -18.06
CA LEU A 94 16.72 15.41 -17.95
C LEU A 94 15.49 15.18 -18.85
N LEU A 95 14.73 16.23 -19.19
CA LEU A 95 13.61 16.12 -20.14
C LEU A 95 14.04 15.77 -21.56
N ARG A 96 15.34 15.92 -21.90
CA ARG A 96 15.88 15.52 -23.20
C ARG A 96 16.05 14.00 -23.31
N ALA A 97 16.00 13.26 -22.21
CA ALA A 97 16.11 11.81 -22.21
C ALA A 97 14.76 11.17 -22.62
N PRO A 98 14.77 10.19 -23.54
CA PRO A 98 13.54 9.63 -24.11
C PRO A 98 12.67 8.84 -23.12
N LEU A 99 13.23 8.44 -21.98
CA LEU A 99 12.54 7.66 -20.94
C LEU A 99 11.93 8.52 -19.83
N VAL A 100 12.16 9.83 -19.81
CA VAL A 100 11.70 10.73 -18.75
C VAL A 100 10.40 11.39 -19.18
N SER A 101 9.27 10.95 -18.60
CA SER A 101 7.94 11.52 -18.88
C SER A 101 7.65 12.80 -18.08
N ARG A 102 8.09 12.85 -16.82
CA ARG A 102 7.85 13.96 -15.90
C ARG A 102 9.04 14.16 -14.99
N ILE A 103 9.26 15.41 -14.61
CA ILE A 103 10.25 15.83 -13.61
C ILE A 103 9.55 16.67 -12.54
N ALA A 104 10.06 16.62 -11.31
CA ALA A 104 9.60 17.45 -10.20
C ALA A 104 10.84 17.94 -9.43
N PRO A 105 11.37 19.14 -9.74
CA PRO A 105 12.46 19.72 -8.97
C PRO A 105 11.95 20.10 -7.57
N LEU A 106 12.70 19.69 -6.54
CA LEU A 106 12.38 19.95 -5.14
C LEU A 106 13.48 20.82 -4.54
N SER A 107 13.09 21.98 -4.00
CA SER A 107 13.97 22.85 -3.21
C SER A 107 13.40 22.90 -1.79
N VAL A 108 14.11 22.28 -0.85
CA VAL A 108 13.71 22.25 0.56
C VAL A 108 14.57 23.25 1.31
N GLY A 109 13.93 24.28 1.88
CA GLY A 109 14.57 25.28 2.71
C GLY A 109 13.72 25.59 3.93
N ASN A 110 14.37 25.85 5.05
CA ASN A 110 13.75 26.42 6.23
C ASN A 110 13.87 27.95 6.17
N SER A 111 12.77 28.66 6.37
CA SER A 111 12.77 30.12 6.44
C SER A 111 11.93 30.54 7.63
N GLU A 112 12.52 31.38 8.47
CA GLU A 112 11.83 31.94 9.64
C GLU A 112 10.96 33.10 9.16
N ILE A 113 9.65 32.93 9.24
CA ILE A 113 8.70 33.94 8.77
C ILE A 113 8.48 34.92 9.91
N SER A 114 9.05 36.13 9.80
CA SER A 114 8.87 37.22 10.76
C SER A 114 7.91 38.27 10.22
N TYR A 115 7.01 38.76 11.08
CA TYR A 115 6.24 39.97 10.81
C TYR A 115 6.27 40.89 12.02
N GLY A 116 6.68 42.14 11.82
CA GLY A 116 6.70 43.15 12.88
C GLY A 116 7.64 42.82 14.05
N GLY A 117 8.77 42.15 13.80
CA GLY A 117 9.76 41.81 14.82
C GLY A 117 9.36 40.66 15.74
N ARG A 118 8.31 39.90 15.39
CA ARG A 118 7.91 38.68 16.09
C ARG A 118 8.19 37.48 15.20
N LEU A 119 8.94 36.54 15.73
CA LEU A 119 9.22 35.25 15.11
C LEU A 119 8.23 34.25 15.68
N ARG A 120 7.75 33.34 14.82
CA ARG A 120 6.88 32.25 15.24
C ARG A 120 7.76 31.03 15.46
N GLU A 121 7.95 30.67 16.72
CA GLU A 121 8.48 29.35 17.12
C GLU A 121 7.60 28.21 16.59
#